data_AF-A0A1E3W5W5-F1
#
_entry.id   AF-A0A1E3W5W5-F1
#
_cell.length_a   1.000
_cell.length_b   1.000
_cell.length_c   1.000
_cell.angle_alpha   90.00
_cell.angle_beta   90.00
_cell.angle_gamma   90.00
#
_symmetry.space_group_name_H-M   'P 1'
#
loop_
_entity.id
_entity.type
_entity.pdbx_description
1 polymer ?
#
loop_
_entity_poly.entity_id
_entity_poly.type
_entity_poly.pdbx_seq_one_letter_code
_entity_poly.pdbx_strand_id
1 'polypeptide(L)'
;MVPVENAAPVEEIVPPTIDEGESWQVAVDSAKGPTPLIGKQQEAAVNKINAYFNGLTRLEGNFEQTDASNKRTRGRFYVLRPGQIRFDYEPPSPLQIIADGHSLGIQDKSLKTLEKYPIRSTPFRLLLTQNVDLGRDARIIGVERDDGVLAITLEDQKGTAGHIKLSFNSGSELQLREWTITDAQGLTTRVTVDSLVAGRKRPPYWFKFKEAPSTPFRMGG
;
A
#
# COMPACT_ATOMS: atom_id res chain seq x y z
N MET A 1 64.53 -11.97 -25.19
CA MET A 1 63.77 -13.09 -25.79
C MET A 1 63.39 -14.02 -24.63
N VAL A 2 62.09 -14.21 -24.39
CA VAL A 2 61.42 -14.73 -23.16
C VAL A 2 61.72 -16.22 -22.86
N PRO A 3 61.57 -16.74 -21.61
CA PRO A 3 60.26 -17.10 -21.03
C PRO A 3 60.07 -16.90 -19.48
N VAL A 4 58.82 -17.14 -19.07
CA VAL A 4 58.15 -17.09 -17.74
C VAL A 4 58.70 -18.03 -16.65
N GLU A 5 58.62 -17.65 -15.36
CA GLU A 5 58.52 -18.60 -14.23
C GLU A 5 57.86 -18.03 -12.94
N ASN A 6 56.91 -18.82 -12.42
CA ASN A 6 56.27 -19.02 -11.10
C ASN A 6 56.44 -18.10 -9.85
N ALA A 7 55.26 -17.82 -9.26
CA ALA A 7 54.77 -18.03 -7.87
C ALA A 7 55.64 -17.84 -6.60
N ALA A 8 55.16 -16.90 -5.74
CA ALA A 8 55.07 -16.77 -4.25
C ALA A 8 56.16 -17.34 -3.30
N PRO A 9 56.48 -16.64 -2.17
CA PRO A 9 55.65 -16.77 -0.95
C PRO A 9 55.52 -15.48 -0.11
N VAL A 10 54.42 -15.30 0.66
CA VAL A 10 54.37 -14.35 1.78
C VAL A 10 53.62 -14.95 2.99
N GLU A 11 54.40 -15.08 4.06
CA GLU A 11 54.16 -15.22 5.51
C GLU A 11 52.78 -15.55 6.09
N GLU A 12 52.81 -16.56 6.96
CA GLU A 12 51.82 -17.02 7.93
C GLU A 12 51.60 -15.96 9.03
N ILE A 13 50.37 -15.46 9.15
CA ILE A 13 49.95 -14.60 10.26
C ILE A 13 49.06 -15.46 11.17
N VAL A 14 49.54 -15.76 12.37
CA VAL A 14 48.80 -16.46 13.44
C VAL A 14 47.56 -15.66 13.87
N PRO A 15 46.37 -16.28 13.98
CA PRO A 15 45.17 -15.59 14.43
C PRO A 15 45.20 -15.32 15.95
N PRO A 16 44.66 -14.19 16.43
CA PRO A 16 44.50 -13.95 17.87
C PRO A 16 43.39 -14.85 18.44
N THR A 17 43.63 -15.39 19.63
CA THR A 17 42.68 -16.16 20.44
C THR A 17 41.44 -15.31 20.73
N ILE A 18 40.30 -15.67 20.14
CA ILE A 18 38.98 -15.12 20.46
C ILE A 18 38.46 -15.88 21.69
N ASP A 19 38.08 -15.15 22.73
CA ASP A 19 37.31 -15.64 23.88
C ASP A 19 35.87 -15.96 23.41
N GLU A 20 35.66 -17.20 22.97
CA GLU A 20 34.39 -17.72 22.47
C GLU A 20 33.49 -18.15 23.64
N GLY A 21 32.58 -17.28 24.09
CA GLY A 21 31.61 -17.70 25.11
C GLY A 21 30.39 -16.81 25.30
N GLU A 22 30.56 -15.48 25.38
CA GLU A 22 29.49 -14.63 25.96
C GLU A 22 28.92 -13.55 25.02
N SER A 23 29.55 -13.29 23.86
CA SER A 23 29.17 -12.17 23.00
C SER A 23 28.15 -12.51 21.89
N TRP A 24 27.90 -13.79 21.60
CA TRP A 24 26.97 -14.20 20.53
C TRP A 24 25.53 -14.41 20.98
N GLN A 25 25.26 -14.59 22.28
CA GLN A 25 23.89 -14.80 22.77
C GLN A 25 23.13 -13.49 23.01
N VAL A 26 23.82 -12.39 23.29
CA VAL A 26 23.20 -11.07 23.52
C VAL A 26 22.74 -10.37 22.23
N ALA A 27 23.31 -10.71 21.07
CA ALA A 27 22.96 -10.09 19.78
C ALA A 27 21.75 -10.73 19.08
N VAL A 28 21.31 -11.93 19.49
CA VAL A 28 20.14 -12.63 18.90
C VAL A 28 18.81 -12.28 19.56
N ASP A 29 18.81 -11.60 20.72
CA ASP A 29 17.59 -11.26 21.48
C ASP A 29 16.94 -9.91 21.10
N SER A 30 17.54 -9.11 20.20
CA SER A 30 17.14 -7.69 20.00
C SER A 30 16.39 -7.35 18.69
N ALA A 31 15.85 -8.31 17.96
CA ALA A 31 14.87 -8.01 16.91
C ALA A 31 13.89 -9.18 16.74
N LYS A 32 12.89 -9.26 17.60
CA LYS A 32 11.74 -10.14 17.35
C LYS A 32 11.02 -9.57 16.14
N GLY A 33 11.27 -10.12 14.95
CA GLY A 33 10.59 -9.74 13.72
C GLY A 33 9.07 -10.00 13.80
N PRO A 34 8.30 -9.55 12.80
CA PRO A 34 6.86 -9.71 12.80
C PRO A 34 6.47 -11.18 12.96
N THR A 35 5.56 -11.46 13.89
CA THR A 35 5.10 -12.81 14.20
C THR A 35 3.96 -13.20 13.25
N PRO A 36 4.11 -14.25 12.42
CA PRO A 36 3.03 -14.73 11.57
C PRO A 36 1.85 -15.26 12.42
N LEU A 37 0.63 -14.86 12.07
CA LEU A 37 -0.60 -15.41 12.63
C LEU A 37 -1.10 -16.54 11.73
N ILE A 38 -1.42 -17.69 12.33
CA ILE A 38 -1.90 -18.88 11.63
C ILE A 38 -3.17 -19.46 12.29
N GLY A 39 -3.93 -20.25 11.53
CA GLY A 39 -5.14 -20.93 12.01
C GLY A 39 -6.16 -19.96 12.62
N LYS A 40 -6.65 -20.28 13.82
CA LYS A 40 -7.67 -19.46 14.52
C LYS A 40 -7.25 -18.01 14.76
N GLN A 41 -5.95 -17.75 14.96
CA GLN A 41 -5.47 -16.38 15.18
C GLN A 41 -5.50 -15.56 13.88
N GLN A 42 -5.18 -16.18 12.75
CA GLN A 42 -5.30 -15.59 11.43
C GLN A 42 -6.76 -15.27 11.12
N GLU A 43 -7.66 -16.22 11.32
CA GLU A 43 -9.11 -16.05 11.08
C GLU A 43 -9.69 -14.91 11.93
N ALA A 44 -9.33 -14.84 13.22
CA ALA A 44 -9.77 -13.77 14.11
C ALA A 44 -9.27 -12.39 13.64
N ALA A 45 -8.03 -12.30 13.18
CA ALA A 45 -7.46 -11.07 12.64
C ALA A 45 -8.17 -10.63 11.34
N VAL A 46 -8.40 -11.56 10.41
CA VAL A 46 -9.14 -11.30 9.16
C VAL A 46 -10.55 -10.80 9.46
N ASN A 47 -11.25 -11.43 10.41
CA ASN A 47 -12.59 -11.01 10.82
C ASN A 47 -12.59 -9.60 11.44
N LYS A 48 -11.57 -9.26 12.25
CA LYS A 48 -11.42 -7.91 12.81
C LYS A 48 -11.21 -6.86 11.70
N ILE A 49 -10.45 -7.19 10.66
CA ILE A 49 -10.19 -6.32 9.51
C ILE A 49 -11.45 -6.17 8.63
N ASN A 50 -12.18 -7.27 8.37
CA ASN A 50 -13.48 -7.22 7.69
C ASN A 50 -14.45 -6.30 8.43
N ALA A 51 -14.57 -6.46 9.75
CA ALA A 51 -15.43 -5.63 10.58
C ALA A 51 -15.03 -4.15 10.54
N TYR A 52 -13.73 -3.85 10.59
CA TYR A 52 -13.22 -2.49 10.43
C TYR A 52 -13.69 -1.85 9.11
N PHE A 53 -13.43 -2.50 7.96
CA PHE A 53 -13.81 -1.94 6.66
C PHE A 53 -15.34 -1.85 6.47
N ASN A 54 -16.10 -2.80 6.98
CA ASN A 54 -17.56 -2.78 6.88
C ASN A 54 -18.22 -1.75 7.82
N GLY A 55 -17.55 -1.36 8.91
CA GLY A 55 -17.99 -0.26 9.77
C GLY A 55 -17.72 1.13 9.18
N LEU A 56 -16.81 1.25 8.21
CA LEU A 56 -16.50 2.52 7.57
C LEU A 56 -17.58 2.91 6.55
N THR A 57 -18.34 3.97 6.86
CA THR A 57 -19.24 4.60 5.87
C THR A 57 -18.56 5.79 5.18
N ARG A 58 -17.89 6.62 5.98
CA ARG A 58 -17.23 7.86 5.56
C ARG A 58 -15.94 8.04 6.35
N LEU A 59 -14.85 8.32 5.66
CA LEU A 59 -13.55 8.58 6.27
C LEU A 59 -12.87 9.72 5.53
N GLU A 60 -12.22 10.62 6.26
CA GLU A 60 -11.31 11.60 5.68
C GLU A 60 -10.06 11.74 6.56
N GLY A 61 -8.95 12.12 5.94
CA GLY A 61 -7.67 12.28 6.62
C GLY A 61 -6.60 12.82 5.68
N ASN A 62 -5.37 12.84 6.17
CA ASN A 62 -4.20 13.18 5.37
C ASN A 62 -3.53 11.91 4.88
N PHE A 63 -2.74 12.03 3.81
CA PHE A 63 -1.89 10.96 3.34
C PHE A 63 -0.50 11.47 2.96
N GLU A 64 0.50 10.62 3.11
CA GLU A 64 1.81 10.76 2.46
C GLU A 64 2.04 9.51 1.61
N GLN A 65 2.20 9.70 0.30
CA GLN A 65 2.56 8.66 -0.64
C GLN A 65 4.05 8.72 -0.95
N THR A 66 4.71 7.58 -0.91
CA THR A 66 6.05 7.36 -1.47
C THR A 66 5.93 6.39 -2.65
N ASP A 67 6.35 6.82 -3.84
CA ASP A 67 6.34 5.97 -5.04
C ASP A 67 7.63 5.14 -5.19
N ALA A 68 7.70 4.33 -6.26
CA ALA A 68 8.84 3.47 -6.55
C ALA A 68 10.15 4.24 -6.82
N SER A 69 10.07 5.53 -7.15
CA SER A 69 11.22 6.42 -7.30
C SER A 69 11.60 7.12 -5.99
N ASN A 70 11.04 6.69 -4.85
CA ASN A 70 11.17 7.32 -3.53
C ASN A 70 10.67 8.77 -3.46
N LYS A 71 9.89 9.22 -4.46
CA LYS A 71 9.32 10.56 -4.43
C LYS A 71 8.15 10.58 -3.46
N ARG A 72 8.19 11.55 -2.55
CA ARG A 72 7.14 11.77 -1.56
C ARG A 72 6.16 12.83 -2.01
N THR A 73 4.88 12.57 -1.82
CA THR A 73 3.79 13.49 -2.11
C THR A 73 2.75 13.41 -1.01
N ARG A 74 2.12 14.54 -0.67
CA ARG A 74 1.13 14.60 0.39
C ARG A 74 -0.21 15.06 -0.14
N GLY A 75 -1.24 14.88 0.68
CA GLY A 75 -2.52 15.49 0.43
C GLY A 75 -3.60 15.01 1.37
N ARG A 76 -4.84 15.15 0.91
CA ARG A 76 -6.02 14.75 1.66
C ARG A 76 -6.78 13.68 0.90
N PHE A 77 -7.26 12.69 1.64
CA PHE A 77 -8.09 11.64 1.07
C PHE A 77 -9.50 11.64 1.67
N TYR A 78 -10.44 11.14 0.88
CA TYR A 78 -11.85 11.05 1.22
C TYR A 78 -12.38 9.70 0.76
N VAL A 79 -13.11 9.03 1.63
CA VAL A 79 -13.77 7.76 1.36
C VAL A 79 -15.26 7.93 1.61
N LEU A 80 -16.05 7.50 0.62
CA LEU A 80 -17.48 7.32 0.73
C LEU A 80 -17.81 5.91 0.24
N ARG A 81 -18.20 5.04 1.16
CA ARG A 81 -18.56 3.67 0.80
C ARG A 81 -19.99 3.62 0.21
N PRO A 82 -20.24 2.73 -0.75
CA PRO A 82 -19.29 1.84 -1.42
C PRO A 82 -18.52 2.54 -2.56
N GLY A 83 -17.30 2.09 -2.82
CA GLY A 83 -16.60 2.33 -4.09
C GLY A 83 -16.03 3.71 -4.36
N GLN A 84 -16.41 4.75 -3.60
CA GLN A 84 -16.01 6.12 -3.91
C GLN A 84 -14.84 6.58 -3.05
N ILE A 85 -13.76 6.97 -3.70
CA ILE A 85 -12.56 7.51 -3.05
C ILE A 85 -12.03 8.69 -3.83
N ARG A 86 -11.40 9.63 -3.13
CA ARG A 86 -10.72 10.74 -3.75
C ARG A 86 -9.45 11.08 -2.99
N PHE A 87 -8.34 11.21 -3.71
CA PHE A 87 -7.08 11.74 -3.22
C PHE A 87 -6.83 13.08 -3.91
N ASP A 88 -6.74 14.14 -3.11
CA ASP A 88 -6.36 15.47 -3.54
C ASP A 88 -4.92 15.71 -3.11
N TYR A 89 -4.00 15.75 -4.08
CA TYR A 89 -2.60 16.04 -3.79
C TYR A 89 -2.41 17.52 -3.48
N GLU A 90 -1.49 17.80 -2.56
CA GLU A 90 -1.09 19.16 -2.20
C GLU A 90 -0.07 19.73 -3.20
N PRO A 91 0.01 21.07 -3.32
CA PRO A 91 1.03 21.73 -4.12
C PRO A 91 2.45 21.23 -3.77
N PRO A 92 3.34 21.12 -4.78
CA PRO A 92 3.19 21.57 -6.16
C PRO A 92 2.49 20.57 -7.09
N SER A 93 2.01 19.43 -6.59
CA SER A 93 1.37 18.41 -7.43
C SER A 93 -0.03 18.85 -7.87
N PRO A 94 -0.32 18.93 -9.17
CA PRO A 94 -1.67 19.21 -9.67
C PRO A 94 -2.58 17.97 -9.71
N LEU A 95 -2.08 16.83 -9.23
CA LEU A 95 -2.74 15.53 -9.38
C LEU A 95 -3.96 15.39 -8.47
N GLN A 96 -4.94 14.66 -8.99
CA GLN A 96 -6.12 14.23 -8.27
C GLN A 96 -6.48 12.83 -8.74
N ILE A 97 -6.67 11.91 -7.79
CA ILE A 97 -7.12 10.55 -8.09
C ILE A 97 -8.54 10.40 -7.57
N ILE A 98 -9.45 9.91 -8.42
CA ILE A 98 -10.86 9.69 -8.07
C ILE A 98 -11.24 8.26 -8.43
N ALA A 99 -11.88 7.57 -7.51
CA ALA A 99 -12.63 6.35 -7.78
C ALA A 99 -14.12 6.65 -7.60
N ASP A 100 -14.95 6.27 -8.58
CA ASP A 100 -16.39 6.56 -8.58
C ASP A 100 -17.27 5.31 -8.32
N GLY A 101 -16.63 4.21 -7.93
CA GLY A 101 -17.24 2.88 -7.76
C GLY A 101 -17.10 1.95 -8.96
N HIS A 102 -16.79 2.47 -10.15
CA HIS A 102 -16.62 1.66 -11.36
C HIS A 102 -15.23 1.84 -11.97
N SER A 103 -14.77 3.08 -12.00
CA SER A 103 -13.49 3.45 -12.61
C SER A 103 -12.61 4.20 -11.60
N LEU A 104 -11.31 4.02 -11.75
CA LEU A 104 -10.27 4.87 -11.17
C LEU A 104 -9.84 5.86 -12.26
N GLY A 105 -9.82 7.15 -11.94
CA GLY A 105 -9.33 8.18 -12.83
C GLY A 105 -8.20 8.98 -12.18
N ILE A 106 -7.14 9.19 -12.93
CA ILE A 106 -5.99 10.03 -12.56
C ILE A 106 -6.09 11.30 -13.38
N GLN A 107 -6.28 12.43 -12.70
CA GLN A 107 -6.46 13.74 -13.30
C GLN A 107 -5.26 14.62 -13.00
N ASP A 108 -4.66 15.19 -14.05
CA ASP A 108 -3.72 16.30 -13.92
C ASP A 108 -4.47 17.61 -14.21
N LYS A 109 -4.64 18.45 -13.19
CA LYS A 109 -5.37 19.72 -13.31
C LYS A 109 -4.63 20.76 -14.14
N SER A 110 -3.30 20.69 -14.20
CA SER A 110 -2.47 21.64 -14.94
C SER A 110 -2.49 21.32 -16.44
N LEU A 111 -2.44 20.04 -16.79
CA LEU A 111 -2.44 19.56 -18.17
C LEU A 111 -3.84 19.25 -18.71
N LYS A 112 -4.88 19.30 -17.85
CA LYS A 112 -6.26 18.94 -18.17
C LYS A 112 -6.39 17.51 -18.74
N THR A 113 -5.53 16.60 -18.31
CA THR A 113 -5.57 15.19 -18.70
C THR A 113 -6.39 14.39 -17.70
N LEU A 114 -7.01 13.31 -18.18
CA LEU A 114 -7.75 12.35 -17.38
C LEU A 114 -7.53 10.96 -17.96
N GLU A 115 -6.84 10.12 -17.21
CA GLU A 115 -6.61 8.72 -17.53
C GLU A 115 -7.56 7.86 -16.71
N LYS A 116 -8.34 6.98 -17.35
CA LYS A 116 -9.32 6.13 -16.67
C LYS A 116 -8.98 4.66 -16.81
N TYR A 117 -9.09 3.94 -15.70
CA TYR A 117 -8.87 2.51 -15.60
C TYR A 117 -10.07 1.85 -14.89
N PRO A 118 -10.48 0.63 -15.29
CA PRO A 118 -11.46 -0.12 -14.52
C PRO A 118 -10.93 -0.40 -13.11
N ILE A 119 -11.70 -0.05 -12.08
CA ILE A 119 -11.24 -0.21 -10.69
C ILE A 119 -10.95 -1.67 -10.33
N ARG A 120 -11.64 -2.60 -11.00
CA ARG A 120 -11.49 -4.05 -10.88
C ARG A 120 -10.10 -4.55 -11.29
N SER A 121 -9.35 -3.78 -12.07
CA SER A 121 -8.00 -4.13 -12.50
C SER A 121 -6.92 -3.73 -11.48
N THR A 122 -7.31 -3.11 -10.36
CA THR A 122 -6.37 -2.63 -9.33
C THR A 122 -6.45 -3.50 -8.07
N PRO A 123 -5.33 -3.74 -7.37
CA PRO A 123 -5.34 -4.41 -6.05
C PRO A 123 -6.22 -3.69 -5.02
N PHE A 124 -6.41 -2.39 -5.19
CA PHE A 124 -7.23 -1.55 -4.31
C PHE A 124 -8.72 -1.95 -4.31
N ARG A 125 -9.21 -2.67 -5.33
CA ARG A 125 -10.62 -3.09 -5.45
C ARG A 125 -11.15 -3.78 -4.19
N LEU A 126 -10.29 -4.53 -3.50
CA LEU A 126 -10.67 -5.37 -2.35
C LEU A 126 -11.18 -4.55 -1.17
N LEU A 127 -10.78 -3.28 -1.06
CA LEU A 127 -11.17 -2.39 0.06
C LEU A 127 -12.41 -1.56 -0.25
N LEU A 128 -12.85 -1.59 -1.51
CA LEU A 128 -13.86 -0.68 -2.05
C LEU A 128 -15.20 -1.33 -2.33
N THR A 129 -15.28 -2.66 -2.23
CA THR A 129 -16.54 -3.38 -2.35
C THR A 129 -17.50 -2.97 -1.24
N GLN A 130 -18.80 -3.12 -1.50
CA GLN A 130 -19.84 -2.73 -0.54
C GLN A 130 -19.72 -3.55 0.76
N ASN A 131 -19.57 -4.86 0.61
CA ASN A 131 -19.35 -5.80 1.69
C ASN A 131 -17.96 -6.41 1.50
N VAL A 132 -17.01 -5.99 2.33
CA VAL A 132 -15.65 -6.52 2.33
C VAL A 132 -15.67 -7.85 3.05
N ASP A 133 -15.28 -8.89 2.31
CA ASP A 133 -14.98 -10.22 2.84
C ASP A 133 -13.64 -10.67 2.26
N LEU A 134 -12.55 -10.39 3.00
CA LEU A 134 -11.20 -10.68 2.56
C LEU A 134 -10.90 -12.19 2.45
N GLY A 135 -11.63 -13.03 3.20
CA GLY A 135 -11.47 -14.48 3.13
C GLY A 135 -12.08 -15.07 1.85
N ARG A 136 -13.16 -14.44 1.35
CA ARG A 136 -13.82 -14.83 0.11
C ARG A 136 -13.20 -14.17 -1.12
N ASP A 137 -12.93 -12.87 -1.06
CA ASP A 137 -12.69 -12.04 -2.25
C ASP A 137 -11.21 -11.89 -2.62
N ALA A 138 -10.30 -12.35 -1.74
CA ALA A 138 -8.85 -12.22 -1.90
C ALA A 138 -8.12 -13.53 -1.56
N ARG A 139 -6.89 -13.65 -2.05
CA ARG A 139 -5.93 -14.64 -1.55
C ARG A 139 -5.13 -14.00 -0.42
N ILE A 140 -5.24 -14.54 0.78
CA ILE A 140 -4.46 -14.08 1.94
C ILE A 140 -3.06 -14.70 1.85
N ILE A 141 -2.05 -13.85 1.67
CA ILE A 141 -0.64 -14.24 1.57
C ILE A 141 -0.04 -14.42 2.96
N GLY A 142 -0.41 -13.55 3.88
CA GLY A 142 0.07 -13.57 5.24
C GLY A 142 -0.69 -12.61 6.12
N VAL A 143 -0.77 -12.96 7.39
CA VAL A 143 -1.21 -12.07 8.45
C VAL A 143 -0.11 -12.11 9.50
N GLU A 144 0.33 -10.94 9.95
CA GLU A 144 1.44 -10.81 10.88
C GLU A 144 1.13 -9.76 11.93
N ARG A 145 1.68 -9.95 13.13
CA ARG A 145 1.56 -8.99 14.23
C ARG A 145 2.94 -8.66 14.77
N ASP A 146 3.16 -7.38 15.02
CA ASP A 146 4.41 -6.85 15.55
C ASP A 146 4.16 -5.56 16.32
N ASP A 147 4.68 -5.41 17.54
CA ASP A 147 4.63 -4.16 18.34
C ASP A 147 3.35 -3.31 18.20
N GLY A 148 2.21 -3.90 18.52
CA GLY A 148 0.92 -3.20 18.45
C GLY A 148 0.43 -2.91 17.02
N VAL A 149 1.04 -3.51 16.00
CA VAL A 149 0.66 -3.46 14.59
C VAL A 149 0.08 -4.80 14.17
N LEU A 150 -1.06 -4.76 13.49
CA LEU A 150 -1.58 -5.89 12.73
C LEU A 150 -1.39 -5.59 11.25
N ALA A 151 -0.79 -6.51 10.50
CA ALA A 151 -0.67 -6.39 9.06
C ALA A 151 -1.26 -7.60 8.34
N ILE A 152 -1.84 -7.36 7.17
CA ILE A 152 -2.36 -8.38 6.26
C ILE A 152 -1.86 -8.10 4.85
N THR A 153 -1.38 -9.14 4.18
CA THR A 153 -0.97 -9.09 2.77
C THR A 153 -1.97 -9.90 1.96
N LEU A 154 -2.52 -9.26 0.93
CA LEU A 154 -3.60 -9.76 0.09
C LEU A 154 -3.19 -9.69 -1.37
N GLU A 155 -3.64 -10.67 -2.13
CA GLU A 155 -3.62 -10.62 -3.60
C GLU A 155 -5.02 -10.80 -4.15
N ASP A 156 -5.23 -10.32 -5.37
CA ASP A 156 -6.40 -10.72 -6.14
C ASP A 156 -6.42 -12.25 -6.33
N GLN A 157 -7.61 -12.85 -6.45
CA GLN A 157 -7.73 -14.30 -6.65
C GLN A 157 -7.00 -14.80 -7.90
N LYS A 158 -6.86 -13.96 -8.94
CA LYS A 158 -6.09 -14.30 -10.14
C LYS A 158 -4.58 -14.20 -9.95
N GLY A 159 -4.10 -13.47 -8.94
CA GLY A 159 -2.67 -13.26 -8.66
C GLY A 159 -1.92 -12.42 -9.68
N THR A 160 -2.58 -11.87 -10.70
CA THR A 160 -1.90 -11.19 -11.82
C THR A 160 -1.67 -9.69 -11.60
N ALA A 161 -2.32 -9.07 -10.61
CA ALA A 161 -2.31 -7.62 -10.41
C ALA A 161 -1.27 -7.14 -9.39
N GLY A 162 -0.47 -8.05 -8.81
CA GLY A 162 0.39 -7.78 -7.66
C GLY A 162 -0.35 -7.95 -6.32
N HIS A 163 0.22 -7.40 -5.24
CA HIS A 163 -0.27 -7.56 -3.87
C HIS A 163 -0.44 -6.22 -3.13
N ILE A 164 -1.29 -6.23 -2.11
CA ILE A 164 -1.48 -5.11 -1.19
C ILE A 164 -1.21 -5.57 0.25
N LYS A 165 -0.32 -4.86 0.93
CA LYS A 165 -0.10 -5.00 2.38
C LYS A 165 -0.81 -3.87 3.09
N LEU A 166 -1.69 -4.19 4.03
CA LEU A 166 -2.39 -3.24 4.88
C LEU A 166 -1.81 -3.34 6.29
N SER A 167 -1.46 -2.20 6.88
CA SER A 167 -0.98 -2.13 8.25
C SER A 167 -1.96 -1.33 9.09
N PHE A 168 -2.22 -1.82 10.30
CA PHE A 168 -3.16 -1.23 11.24
C PHE A 168 -2.50 -1.07 12.60
N ASN A 169 -2.78 0.05 13.28
CA ASN A 169 -2.60 0.13 14.72
C ASN A 169 -3.62 -0.81 15.37
N SER A 170 -3.17 -1.65 16.30
CA SER A 170 -3.95 -2.75 16.89
C SER A 170 -4.13 -2.63 18.41
N GLY A 171 -4.12 -1.38 18.91
CA GLY A 171 -4.42 -1.03 20.30
C GLY A 171 -5.89 -1.26 20.68
N SER A 172 -6.49 -0.32 21.41
CA SER A 172 -7.91 -0.42 21.84
C SER A 172 -8.86 -0.58 20.65
N GLU A 173 -8.63 0.17 19.58
CA GLU A 173 -9.37 0.08 18.33
C GLU A 173 -8.42 -0.19 17.16
N LEU A 174 -8.92 -0.93 16.15
CA LEU A 174 -8.16 -1.14 14.92
C LEU A 174 -8.24 0.14 14.08
N GLN A 175 -7.11 0.65 13.63
CA GLN A 175 -7.07 1.84 12.79
C GLN A 175 -6.08 1.65 11.65
N LEU A 176 -6.53 1.85 10.40
CA LEU A 176 -5.65 1.81 9.24
C LEU A 176 -4.58 2.90 9.36
N ARG A 177 -3.31 2.55 9.19
CA ARG A 177 -2.20 3.52 9.23
C ARG A 177 -1.45 3.61 7.92
N GLU A 178 -1.43 2.52 7.15
CA GLU A 178 -0.64 2.43 5.95
C GLU A 178 -1.17 1.33 5.04
N TRP A 179 -1.05 1.54 3.72
CA TRP A 179 -1.05 0.45 2.77
C TRP A 179 0.14 0.56 1.83
N THR A 180 0.65 -0.58 1.39
CA THR A 180 1.68 -0.71 0.38
C THR A 180 1.13 -1.55 -0.76
N ILE A 181 1.16 -1.01 -1.98
CA ILE A 181 0.78 -1.71 -3.20
C ILE A 181 2.07 -2.05 -3.92
N THR A 182 2.21 -3.31 -4.28
CA THR A 182 3.26 -3.79 -5.17
C THR A 182 2.57 -4.31 -6.43
N ASP A 183 2.86 -3.73 -7.59
CA ASP A 183 2.26 -4.16 -8.85
C ASP A 183 2.93 -5.42 -9.42
N ALA A 184 2.46 -5.88 -10.58
CA ALA A 184 3.00 -7.07 -11.27
C ALA A 184 4.46 -6.90 -11.74
N GLN A 185 4.97 -5.67 -11.83
CA GLN A 185 6.35 -5.36 -12.20
C GLN A 185 7.26 -5.26 -10.96
N GLY A 186 6.70 -5.39 -9.75
CA GLY A 186 7.42 -5.22 -8.49
C GLY A 186 7.57 -3.76 -8.04
N LEU A 187 6.95 -2.81 -8.75
CA LEU A 187 7.00 -1.41 -8.37
C LEU A 187 6.12 -1.19 -7.15
N THR A 188 6.70 -0.55 -6.13
CA THR A 188 6.06 -0.38 -4.83
C THR A 188 5.59 1.06 -4.64
N THR A 189 4.33 1.23 -4.25
CA THR A 189 3.77 2.50 -3.78
C THR A 189 3.29 2.34 -2.35
N ARG A 190 3.85 3.11 -1.44
CA ARG A 190 3.46 3.15 -0.02
C ARG A 190 2.64 4.40 0.24
N VAL A 191 1.54 4.25 0.96
CA VAL A 191 0.72 5.37 1.43
C VAL A 191 0.50 5.23 2.92
N THR A 192 0.95 6.22 3.68
CA THR A 192 0.61 6.37 5.10
C THR A 192 -0.57 7.31 5.23
N VAL A 193 -1.39 7.10 6.27
CA VAL A 193 -2.53 7.95 6.58
C VAL A 193 -2.55 8.35 8.05
N ASP A 194 -2.98 9.57 8.30
CA ASP A 194 -3.09 10.15 9.63
C ASP A 194 -4.32 11.05 9.73
N SER A 195 -4.56 11.57 10.94
CA SER A 195 -5.65 12.51 11.21
C SER A 195 -7.03 11.99 10.76
N LEU A 196 -7.26 10.69 10.95
CA LEU A 196 -8.46 10.01 10.50
C LEU A 196 -9.68 10.45 11.29
N VAL A 197 -10.68 10.98 10.60
CA VAL A 197 -11.96 11.40 11.19
C VAL A 197 -13.14 10.88 10.38
N ALA A 198 -14.30 10.75 11.03
CA ALA A 198 -15.55 10.46 10.34
C ALA A 198 -15.82 11.54 9.28
N GLY A 199 -15.87 11.13 8.01
CA GLY A 199 -15.99 12.07 6.89
C GLY A 199 -17.30 12.84 6.93
N ARG A 200 -17.27 14.13 6.58
CA ARG A 200 -18.49 14.94 6.45
C ARG A 200 -19.38 14.40 5.34
N LYS A 201 -20.70 14.65 5.40
CA LYS A 201 -21.61 14.29 4.32
C LYS A 201 -21.24 15.13 3.09
N ARG A 202 -20.73 14.47 2.05
CA ARG A 202 -20.41 15.10 0.76
C ARG A 202 -21.41 14.63 -0.29
N PRO A 203 -21.80 15.50 -1.23
CA PRO A 203 -22.69 15.10 -2.31
C PRO A 203 -21.96 14.16 -3.29
N PRO A 204 -22.65 13.19 -3.93
CA PRO A 204 -22.02 12.18 -4.79
C PRO A 204 -21.19 12.76 -5.95
N TYR A 205 -21.55 13.93 -6.48
CA TYR A 205 -20.79 14.58 -7.56
C TYR A 205 -19.34 14.93 -7.17
N TRP A 206 -19.02 14.97 -5.87
CA TRP A 206 -17.65 15.22 -5.38
C TRP A 206 -16.65 14.14 -5.79
N PHE A 207 -17.15 12.93 -6.07
CA PHE A 207 -16.41 11.74 -6.49
C PHE A 207 -16.58 11.44 -7.98
N LYS A 208 -16.97 12.45 -8.78
CA LYS A 208 -17.07 12.33 -10.23
C LYS A 208 -15.92 13.05 -10.91
N PHE A 209 -15.46 12.48 -12.02
CA PHE A 209 -14.42 13.07 -12.85
C PHE A 209 -14.91 14.38 -13.46
N LYS A 210 -14.03 15.39 -13.50
CA LYS A 210 -14.28 16.59 -14.30
C LYS A 210 -13.65 16.38 -15.66
N GLU A 211 -14.47 15.98 -16.62
CA GLU A 211 -14.06 15.91 -18.02
C GLU A 211 -13.96 17.33 -18.60
N ALA A 212 -12.92 17.59 -19.39
CA ALA A 212 -12.92 18.79 -20.22
C ALA A 212 -14.06 18.69 -21.24
N PRO A 213 -14.76 19.78 -21.58
CA PRO A 213 -15.77 19.74 -22.62
C PRO A 213 -15.12 19.22 -23.91
N SER A 214 -15.64 18.13 -24.45
CA SER A 214 -15.28 17.66 -25.78
C SER A 214 -15.82 18.67 -26.78
N THR A 215 -14.95 19.50 -27.36
CA THR A 215 -15.34 20.36 -28.47
C THR A 215 -15.74 19.44 -29.63
N PRO A 216 -17.01 19.41 -30.07
CA PRO A 216 -17.36 18.63 -31.24
C PRO A 216 -16.58 19.21 -32.43
N PHE A 217 -15.81 18.36 -33.12
CA PHE A 217 -15.22 18.71 -34.41
C PHE A 217 -16.35 19.09 -35.35
N ARG A 218 -16.50 20.40 -35.63
CA ARG A 218 -17.29 20.85 -36.79
C ARG A 218 -16.49 20.49 -38.03
N MET A 219 -16.81 19.36 -38.68
CA MET A 219 -16.50 19.23 -40.10
C MET A 219 -17.34 20.28 -40.84
N GLY A 220 -16.67 21.28 -41.40
CA GLY A 220 -17.28 22.23 -42.32
C GLY A 220 -17.79 21.49 -43.56
N GLY A 221 -19.00 21.84 -43.99
CA GLY A 221 -19.59 21.41 -45.25
C GLY A 221 -19.17 22.26 -46.43
#